data_AF-A0AAE0JXV5-F1
#
_entry.id   AF-A0AAE0JXV5-F1
#
_cell.length_a   1.000
_cell.length_b   1.000
_cell.length_c   1.000
_cell.angle_alpha   90.00
_cell.angle_beta   90.00
_cell.angle_gamma   90.00
#
_symmetry.space_group_name_H-M   'P 1'
#
loop_
_entity.id
_entity.type
_entity.pdbx_description
1 polymer ?
#
loop_
_entity_poly.entity_id
_entity_poly.type
_entity_poly.pdbx_seq_one_letter_code
_entity_poly.pdbx_strand_id
1 'polypeptide(L)'
;MVPINFESEPSYVPLALAALRVATVIYLSSTVVRSLYRAHRSLGPAQETRHRIEQRSKLTTTFGTLALLGFVFALQSALSYATLSYTVWAAERGITVPTLSDMFSSSADKPGLYLKYWLSETPVHLDALEIVAEKARRLYWGQQLDLATVSWTTLLAIEGRRRKIPFLWAYALLSQLINLSFAQNLFYVAMLLTPSPLSAKESRVERFLEKMFPSKPANWWPKPSLFYVPSALNYTTIYWLPYAAGTTSFPTAVALTKILSLAPLILPAVVPESWGTVYPDSHDAYRTFSRVFQFMSTASFLLHAKSTAVGLWSSTPEQYKHRHSIRIPFDTEKRSKWERSSTAIEKVLGSVRDHPTVAAAGKDVLLCALSLGLWAAVRAMDVQAMLQMLQILSVTSRRRSRPAKANGSSITSFEDGSDKLNQEEDLETKPGKTYEPTPEVKATINLAQSDVVLDDDFEWESGSLAWGLTALGGLAAGCSAVFGAECISR
;
A
#
# COMPACT_ATOMS: atom_id res chain seq x y z
N MET A 1 15.03 39.66 31.27
CA MET A 1 14.07 39.02 30.35
C MET A 1 12.68 39.55 30.66
N VAL A 2 11.95 40.07 29.67
CA VAL A 2 10.54 40.42 29.84
C VAL A 2 9.79 39.09 30.07
N PRO A 3 8.92 38.97 31.09
CA PRO A 3 8.16 37.75 31.31
C PRO A 3 7.29 37.45 30.09
N ILE A 4 7.48 36.27 29.50
CA ILE A 4 6.63 35.76 28.43
C ILE A 4 5.31 35.40 29.07
N ASN A 5 4.27 36.19 28.81
CA ASN A 5 2.93 35.91 29.29
C ASN A 5 2.29 34.87 28.37
N PHE A 6 2.18 33.63 28.84
CA PHE A 6 1.37 32.62 28.19
C PHE A 6 -0.11 32.87 28.55
N GLU A 7 -0.96 33.05 27.55
CA GLU A 7 -2.39 33.36 27.76
C GLU A 7 -3.20 32.16 28.28
N SER A 8 -2.65 30.93 28.23
CA SER A 8 -3.35 29.70 28.60
C SER A 8 -2.50 28.75 29.44
N GLU A 9 -3.16 28.03 30.37
CA GLU A 9 -2.51 26.95 31.10
C GLU A 9 -2.24 25.76 30.19
N PRO A 10 -0.99 25.29 30.08
CA PRO A 10 -0.63 24.25 29.12
C PRO A 10 -1.15 22.87 29.55
N SER A 11 -1.82 22.18 28.64
CA SER A 11 -2.31 20.82 28.85
C SER A 11 -1.21 19.77 28.65
N TYR A 12 -1.19 18.73 29.48
CA TYR A 12 -0.30 17.57 29.29
C TYR A 12 -0.84 16.57 28.27
N VAL A 13 -2.11 16.67 27.88
CA VAL A 13 -2.76 15.68 27.00
C VAL A 13 -2.06 15.58 25.64
N PRO A 14 -1.75 16.67 24.91
CA PRO A 14 -1.13 16.57 23.59
C PRO A 14 0.29 16.03 23.62
N LEU A 15 1.06 16.36 24.67
CA LEU A 15 2.38 15.77 24.90
C LEU A 15 2.29 14.26 25.15
N ALA A 16 1.33 13.82 25.97
CA ALA A 16 1.08 12.40 26.22
C ALA A 16 0.65 11.67 24.94
N LEU A 17 -0.21 12.28 24.11
CA LEU A 17 -0.62 11.72 22.81
C LEU A 17 0.55 11.61 21.83
N ALA A 18 1.42 12.62 21.76
CA ALA A 18 2.63 12.57 20.93
C ALA A 18 3.58 11.45 21.39
N ALA A 19 3.82 11.32 22.69
CA ALA A 19 4.64 10.25 23.26
C ALA A 19 4.01 8.86 23.01
N LEU A 20 2.69 8.73 23.21
CA LEU A 20 1.95 7.50 22.94
C LEU A 20 2.05 7.10 21.46
N ARG A 21 1.98 8.05 20.53
CA ARG A 21 2.14 7.79 19.11
C ARG A 21 3.52 7.20 18.80
N VAL A 22 4.58 7.81 19.32
CA VAL A 22 5.96 7.31 19.14
C VAL A 22 6.11 5.91 19.73
N ALA A 23 5.62 5.70 20.96
CA ALA A 23 5.64 4.39 21.61
C ALA A 23 4.87 3.33 20.80
N THR A 24 3.70 3.71 20.25
CA THR A 24 2.89 2.83 19.39
C THR A 24 3.65 2.45 18.12
N VAL A 25 4.29 3.41 17.44
CA VAL A 25 5.11 3.15 16.24
C VAL A 25 6.24 2.15 16.54
N ILE A 26 6.96 2.34 17.65
CA ILE A 26 8.05 1.45 18.07
C ILE A 26 7.50 0.05 18.37
N TYR A 27 6.39 -0.03 19.10
CA TYR A 27 5.76 -1.30 19.45
C TYR A 27 5.29 -2.08 18.22
N LEU A 28 4.58 -1.42 17.29
CA LEU A 28 4.06 -2.05 16.08
C LEU A 28 5.20 -2.50 15.16
N SER A 29 6.19 -1.65 14.93
CA SER A 29 7.37 -1.99 14.12
C SER A 29 8.11 -3.19 14.71
N SER A 30 8.33 -3.19 16.03
CA SER A 30 8.96 -4.31 16.73
C SER A 30 8.14 -5.60 16.62
N THR A 31 6.81 -5.50 16.66
CA THR A 31 5.90 -6.65 16.53
C THR A 31 5.96 -7.24 15.13
N VAL A 32 5.92 -6.41 14.10
CA VAL A 32 6.06 -6.81 12.69
C VAL A 32 7.43 -7.45 12.45
N VAL A 33 8.53 -6.82 12.86
CA VAL A 33 9.89 -7.37 12.67
C VAL A 33 10.05 -8.72 13.39
N ARG A 34 9.57 -8.86 14.61
CA ARG A 34 9.58 -10.14 15.34
C ARG A 34 8.76 -11.21 14.62
N SER A 35 7.62 -10.83 14.04
CA SER A 35 6.79 -11.73 13.24
C SER A 35 7.52 -12.20 11.98
N LEU A 36 8.11 -11.28 11.22
CA LEU A 36 8.89 -11.58 10.01
C LEU A 36 10.07 -12.50 10.33
N TYR A 37 10.78 -12.24 11.43
CA TYR A 37 11.87 -13.08 11.89
C TYR A 37 11.42 -14.52 12.21
N ARG A 38 10.25 -14.66 12.85
CA ARG A 38 9.66 -15.98 13.12
C ARG A 38 9.27 -16.69 11.83
N ALA A 39 8.60 -15.97 10.91
CA ALA A 39 8.22 -16.51 9.61
C ALA A 39 9.44 -17.03 8.85
N HIS A 40 10.54 -16.25 8.84
CA HIS A 40 11.82 -16.66 8.26
C HIS A 40 12.38 -17.95 8.90
N ARG A 41 12.27 -18.10 10.23
CA ARG A 41 12.73 -19.31 10.92
C ARG A 41 11.82 -20.53 10.76
N SER A 42 10.56 -20.34 10.40
CA SER A 42 9.57 -21.42 10.31
C SER A 42 9.40 -21.97 8.89
N LEU A 43 10.26 -21.59 7.95
CA LEU A 43 10.21 -22.10 6.58
C LEU A 43 10.52 -23.60 6.55
N GLY A 44 9.70 -24.38 5.87
CA GLY A 44 9.87 -25.83 5.75
C GLY A 44 10.97 -26.23 4.75
N PRO A 45 11.39 -27.51 4.75
CA PRO A 45 12.48 -28.01 3.91
C PRO A 45 12.24 -27.85 2.40
N ALA A 46 10.98 -27.86 1.95
CA ALA A 46 10.62 -27.58 0.56
C ALA A 46 10.97 -26.15 0.09
N GLN A 47 11.23 -25.24 1.04
CA GLN A 47 11.63 -23.85 0.82
C GLN A 47 13.13 -23.62 1.06
N GLU A 48 13.91 -24.69 1.29
CA GLU A 48 15.34 -24.69 1.56
C GLU A 48 16.19 -25.10 0.35
N THR A 49 15.67 -25.02 -0.87
CA THR A 49 16.53 -25.21 -2.06
C THR A 49 17.50 -24.03 -2.18
N ARG A 50 18.76 -24.31 -2.57
CA ARG A 50 19.83 -23.30 -2.66
C ARG A 50 19.42 -22.07 -3.47
N HIS A 51 18.75 -22.30 -4.60
CA HIS A 51 18.24 -21.23 -5.47
C HIS A 51 17.17 -20.36 -4.78
N ARG A 52 16.16 -20.98 -4.15
CA ARG A 52 15.08 -20.26 -3.45
C ARG A 52 15.58 -19.45 -2.26
N ILE A 53 16.58 -19.96 -1.54
CA ILE A 53 17.22 -19.23 -0.44
C ILE A 53 17.90 -17.97 -0.97
N GLU A 54 18.68 -18.09 -2.05
CA GLU A 54 19.40 -16.96 -2.62
C GLU A 54 18.44 -15.88 -3.14
N GLN A 55 17.43 -16.26 -3.91
CA GLN A 55 16.45 -15.33 -4.46
C GLN A 55 15.63 -14.66 -3.36
N ARG A 56 15.13 -15.41 -2.37
CA ARG A 56 14.39 -14.85 -1.24
C ARG A 56 15.25 -13.90 -0.41
N SER A 57 16.53 -14.23 -0.21
CA SER A 57 17.48 -13.36 0.50
C SER A 57 17.66 -12.03 -0.25
N LYS A 58 17.88 -12.07 -1.57
CA LYS A 58 17.99 -10.88 -2.42
C LYS A 58 16.71 -10.02 -2.33
N LEU A 59 15.55 -10.61 -2.58
CA LEU A 59 14.26 -9.89 -2.61
C LEU A 59 13.88 -9.34 -1.23
N THR A 60 14.06 -10.12 -0.17
CA THR A 60 13.81 -9.68 1.21
C THR A 60 14.73 -8.52 1.58
N THR A 61 15.98 -8.55 1.15
CA THR A 61 16.93 -7.45 1.34
C THR A 61 16.48 -6.22 0.55
N THR A 62 16.10 -6.36 -0.72
CA THR A 62 15.63 -5.24 -1.55
C THR A 62 14.40 -4.56 -0.97
N PHE A 63 13.35 -5.31 -0.61
CA PHE A 63 12.16 -4.70 -0.01
C PHE A 63 12.42 -4.23 1.43
N GLY A 64 13.30 -4.89 2.17
CA GLY A 64 13.75 -4.44 3.49
C GLY A 64 14.50 -3.10 3.45
N THR A 65 15.38 -2.90 2.46
CA THR A 65 16.09 -1.62 2.27
C THR A 65 15.14 -0.52 1.79
N LEU A 66 14.19 -0.83 0.91
CA LEU A 66 13.13 0.11 0.50
C LEU A 66 12.24 0.50 1.69
N ALA A 67 11.91 -0.44 2.58
CA ALA A 67 11.19 -0.14 3.83
C ALA A 67 12.03 0.81 4.71
N LEU A 68 13.30 0.50 4.94
CA LEU A 68 14.20 1.35 5.73
C LEU A 68 14.31 2.77 5.13
N LEU A 69 14.42 2.88 3.81
CA LEU A 69 14.45 4.16 3.12
C LEU A 69 13.15 4.95 3.32
N GLY A 70 12.00 4.27 3.24
CA GLY A 70 10.68 4.86 3.53
C GLY A 70 10.59 5.38 4.96
N PHE A 71 11.09 4.62 5.94
CA PHE A 71 11.16 5.05 7.33
C PHE A 71 12.07 6.28 7.52
N VAL A 72 13.25 6.29 6.91
CA VAL A 72 14.19 7.43 6.98
C VAL A 72 13.57 8.68 6.37
N PHE A 73 12.89 8.58 5.23
CA PHE A 73 12.20 9.72 4.62
C PHE A 73 11.05 10.25 5.47
N ALA A 74 10.26 9.38 6.09
CA ALA A 74 9.22 9.78 7.02
C ALA A 74 9.81 10.49 8.25
N LEU A 75 10.86 9.92 8.85
CA LEU A 75 11.51 10.48 10.03
C LEU A 75 12.13 11.84 9.73
N GLN A 76 12.88 11.96 8.62
CA GLN A 76 13.46 13.22 8.19
C GLN A 76 12.40 14.29 7.99
N SER A 77 11.31 13.97 7.28
CA SER A 77 10.26 14.95 6.99
C SER A 77 9.45 15.33 8.23
N ALA A 78 9.21 14.38 9.14
CA ALA A 78 8.57 14.63 10.42
C ALA A 78 9.42 15.54 11.32
N LEU A 79 10.74 15.32 11.38
CA LEU A 79 11.66 16.19 12.11
C LEU A 79 11.73 17.58 11.47
N SER A 80 11.84 17.68 10.15
CA SER A 80 11.85 18.98 9.45
C SER A 80 10.56 19.76 9.68
N TYR A 81 9.40 19.10 9.65
CA TYR A 81 8.13 19.76 9.93
C TYR A 81 7.98 20.13 11.41
N ALA A 82 8.35 19.25 12.34
CA ALA A 82 8.34 19.55 13.77
C ALA A 82 9.22 20.77 14.11
N THR A 83 10.43 20.83 13.53
CA THR A 83 11.31 22.00 13.67
C THR A 83 10.67 23.25 13.10
N LEU A 84 10.13 23.18 11.87
CA LEU A 84 9.47 24.33 11.23
C LEU A 84 8.29 24.83 12.08
N SER A 85 7.39 23.94 12.48
CA SER A 85 6.23 24.25 13.30
C SER A 85 6.62 24.88 14.64
N TYR A 86 7.63 24.34 15.33
CA TYR A 86 8.13 24.92 16.57
C TYR A 86 8.75 26.30 16.36
N THR A 87 9.55 26.49 15.30
CA THR A 87 10.19 27.79 15.02
C THR A 87 9.19 28.89 14.70
N VAL A 88 8.11 28.57 13.97
CA VAL A 88 7.03 29.53 13.67
C VAL A 88 6.28 29.88 14.96
N TRP A 89 5.87 28.88 15.74
CA TRP A 89 5.20 29.07 17.03
C TRP A 89 6.02 29.93 18.01
N ALA A 90 7.34 29.69 18.07
CA ALA A 90 8.27 30.44 18.91
C ALA A 90 8.46 31.88 18.42
N ALA A 91 8.59 32.09 17.11
CA ALA A 91 8.78 33.41 16.51
C ALA A 91 7.58 34.33 16.74
N GLU A 92 6.35 33.81 16.64
CA GLU A 92 5.11 34.55 16.94
C GLU A 92 5.05 35.06 18.39
N ARG A 93 5.76 34.39 19.30
CA ARG A 93 5.79 34.71 20.74
C ARG A 93 7.07 35.43 21.16
N GLY A 94 7.95 35.76 20.22
CA GLY A 94 9.25 36.38 20.50
C GLY A 94 10.21 35.48 21.29
N ILE A 95 10.02 34.15 21.25
CA ILE A 95 10.84 33.18 21.96
C ILE A 95 12.06 32.84 21.10
N THR A 96 13.26 32.94 21.67
CA THR A 96 14.49 32.53 21.01
C THR A 96 14.58 31.00 20.94
N VAL A 97 14.75 30.47 19.72
CA VAL A 97 14.88 29.03 19.51
C VAL A 97 16.32 28.60 19.79
N PRO A 98 16.55 27.57 20.64
CA PRO A 98 17.90 27.04 20.87
C PRO A 98 18.50 26.53 19.55
N THR A 99 19.71 26.98 19.24
CA THR A 99 20.51 26.38 18.18
C THR A 99 21.10 25.05 18.64
N LEU A 100 21.55 24.23 17.69
CA LEU A 100 22.18 22.94 18.00
C LEU A 100 23.42 23.14 18.90
N SER A 101 24.18 24.22 18.70
CA SER A 101 25.27 24.64 19.59
C SER A 101 24.81 24.96 21.01
N ASP A 102 23.64 25.58 21.17
CA ASP A 102 23.11 25.94 22.50
C ASP A 102 22.69 24.70 23.30
N MET A 103 22.19 23.66 22.62
CA MET A 103 21.81 22.40 23.26
C MET A 103 23.00 21.67 23.89
N PHE A 104 24.18 21.71 23.24
CA PHE A 104 25.40 21.07 23.73
C PHE A 104 26.29 21.97 24.59
N SER A 105 26.03 23.28 24.64
CA SER A 105 26.71 24.19 25.57
C SER A 105 26.37 23.81 27.02
N SER A 106 27.21 24.11 28.02
CA SER A 106 26.84 24.00 29.45
C SER A 106 26.46 25.37 30.05
N SER A 107 26.13 26.35 29.21
CA SER A 107 25.79 27.70 29.68
C SER A 107 24.55 27.68 30.56
N ALA A 108 24.53 28.52 31.62
CA ALA A 108 23.36 28.69 32.49
C ALA A 108 22.21 29.43 31.79
N ASP A 109 22.52 30.16 30.71
CA ASP A 109 21.60 31.03 29.96
C ASP A 109 21.03 30.32 28.70
N LYS A 110 20.63 29.06 28.86
CA LYS A 110 20.05 28.28 27.74
C LYS A 110 18.61 28.71 27.47
N PRO A 111 18.25 29.02 26.22
CA PRO A 111 16.85 29.17 25.87
C PRO A 111 16.11 27.85 26.10
N GLY A 112 15.04 27.91 26.89
CA GLY A 112 14.22 26.74 27.24
C GLY A 112 13.46 26.19 26.03
N LEU A 113 13.30 24.86 25.97
CA LEU A 113 12.41 24.19 25.03
C LEU A 113 10.99 24.13 25.62
N TYR A 114 10.06 24.86 25.02
CA TYR A 114 8.68 24.97 25.50
C TYR A 114 7.74 23.96 24.80
N LEU A 115 8.17 22.69 24.71
CA LEU A 115 7.44 21.65 23.96
C LEU A 115 6.00 21.44 24.46
N LYS A 116 5.77 21.58 25.77
CA LYS A 116 4.45 21.44 26.38
C LYS A 116 3.47 22.49 25.85
N TYR A 117 3.92 23.75 25.76
CA TYR A 117 3.10 24.86 25.27
C TYR A 117 2.87 24.74 23.76
N TRP A 118 3.94 24.47 23.00
CA TRP A 118 3.85 24.27 21.55
C TRP A 118 2.85 23.17 21.17
N LEU A 119 2.95 21.98 21.77
CA LEU A 119 2.03 20.87 21.48
C LEU A 119 0.61 21.10 22.00
N SER A 120 0.44 21.93 23.04
CA SER A 120 -0.89 22.28 23.56
C SER A 120 -1.64 23.24 22.64
N GLU A 121 -0.91 24.15 21.98
CA GLU A 121 -1.50 25.21 21.15
C GLU A 121 -1.51 24.84 19.66
N THR A 122 -0.62 23.95 19.22
CA THR A 122 -0.48 23.57 17.81
C THR A 122 -0.88 22.10 17.61
N PRO A 123 -1.99 21.80 16.90
CA PRO A 123 -2.37 20.43 16.58
C PRO A 123 -1.51 19.87 15.43
N VAL A 124 -0.22 19.66 15.70
CA VAL A 124 0.84 19.32 14.70
C VAL A 124 0.42 18.28 13.68
N HIS A 125 -0.28 17.22 14.09
CA HIS A 125 -0.68 16.18 13.13
C HIS A 125 -1.82 16.59 12.19
N LEU A 126 -2.84 17.27 12.71
CA LEU A 126 -3.97 17.73 11.89
C LEU A 126 -3.52 18.87 10.97
N ASP A 127 -2.72 19.79 11.49
CA ASP A 127 -2.12 20.88 10.71
C ASP A 127 -1.29 20.33 9.53
N ALA A 128 -0.47 19.29 9.75
CA ALA A 128 0.29 18.65 8.68
C ALA A 128 -0.59 18.14 7.51
N LEU A 129 -1.73 17.53 7.84
CA LEU A 129 -2.68 16.99 6.86
C LEU A 129 -3.47 18.12 6.19
N GLU A 130 -3.80 19.17 6.94
CA GLU A 130 -4.52 20.33 6.43
C GLU A 130 -3.68 21.11 5.42
N ILE A 131 -2.39 21.33 5.71
CA ILE A 131 -1.43 21.97 4.81
C ILE A 131 -1.36 21.24 3.45
N VAL A 132 -1.46 19.91 3.46
CA VAL A 132 -1.48 19.09 2.24
C VAL A 132 -2.82 19.23 1.51
N ALA A 133 -3.94 19.30 2.22
CA ALA A 133 -5.28 19.40 1.64
C ALA A 133 -5.63 20.81 1.12
N GLU A 134 -5.03 21.86 1.67
CA GLU A 134 -5.35 23.27 1.42
C GLU A 134 -5.16 23.70 -0.04
N LYS A 135 -4.07 23.26 -0.70
CA LYS A 135 -3.74 23.68 -2.08
C LYS A 135 -3.83 22.51 -3.03
N ALA A 136 -4.50 22.71 -4.17
CA ALA A 136 -4.67 21.68 -5.20
C ALA A 136 -3.37 20.99 -5.64
N ARG A 137 -2.27 21.75 -5.81
CA ARG A 137 -0.95 21.19 -6.16
C ARG A 137 -0.34 20.32 -5.05
N ARG A 138 -0.61 20.63 -3.78
CA ARG A 138 -0.16 19.83 -2.63
C ARG A 138 -1.02 18.58 -2.46
N LEU A 139 -2.33 18.76 -2.62
CA LEU A 139 -3.34 17.70 -2.57
C LEU A 139 -3.06 16.61 -3.61
N TYR A 140 -2.54 16.97 -4.79
CA TYR A 140 -2.14 16.01 -5.83
C TYR A 140 -1.26 14.86 -5.30
N TRP A 141 -0.36 15.14 -4.36
CA TRP A 141 0.49 14.12 -3.73
C TRP A 141 -0.22 13.39 -2.59
N GLY A 142 -0.87 14.12 -1.68
CA GLY A 142 -1.56 13.53 -0.53
C GLY A 142 -2.71 12.59 -0.92
N GLN A 143 -3.53 13.01 -1.89
CA GLN A 143 -4.67 12.23 -2.35
C GLN A 143 -4.26 10.89 -2.95
N GLN A 144 -3.11 10.81 -3.62
CA GLN A 144 -2.61 9.55 -4.17
C GLN A 144 -2.35 8.51 -3.07
N LEU A 145 -1.82 8.93 -1.91
CA LEU A 145 -1.57 8.04 -0.78
C LEU A 145 -2.87 7.55 -0.14
N ASP A 146 -3.84 8.45 0.08
CA ASP A 146 -5.13 8.06 0.65
C ASP A 146 -5.87 7.07 -0.26
N LEU A 147 -5.89 7.32 -1.58
CA LEU A 147 -6.49 6.41 -2.56
C LEU A 147 -5.75 5.06 -2.62
N ALA A 148 -4.41 5.07 -2.59
CA ALA A 148 -3.59 3.86 -2.67
C ALA A 148 -3.74 3.00 -1.42
N THR A 149 -3.90 3.62 -0.25
CA THR A 149 -4.14 2.94 1.02
C THR A 149 -5.40 2.09 0.98
N VAL A 150 -6.46 2.52 0.28
CA VAL A 150 -7.70 1.71 0.12
C VAL A 150 -7.43 0.42 -0.64
N SER A 151 -6.67 0.49 -1.72
CA SER A 151 -6.32 -0.66 -2.56
C SER A 151 -5.37 -1.60 -1.80
N TRP A 152 -4.38 -1.02 -1.13
CA TRP A 152 -3.36 -1.76 -0.38
C TRP A 152 -3.94 -2.47 0.86
N THR A 153 -4.81 -1.82 1.63
CA THR A 153 -5.50 -2.47 2.77
C THR A 153 -6.44 -3.59 2.34
N THR A 154 -7.00 -3.49 1.13
CA THR A 154 -7.79 -4.57 0.52
C THR A 154 -6.90 -5.77 0.17
N LEU A 155 -5.75 -5.55 -0.48
CA LEU A 155 -4.75 -6.60 -0.68
C LEU A 155 -4.32 -7.23 0.66
N LEU A 156 -3.98 -6.40 1.64
CA LEU A 156 -3.55 -6.83 2.97
C LEU A 156 -4.59 -7.73 3.65
N ALA A 157 -5.88 -7.40 3.52
CA ALA A 157 -6.97 -8.23 4.04
C ALA A 157 -7.11 -9.56 3.30
N ILE A 158 -6.92 -9.55 1.98
CA ILE A 158 -7.10 -10.71 1.11
C ILE A 158 -5.90 -11.68 1.24
N GLU A 159 -4.69 -11.21 0.92
CA GLU A 159 -3.46 -11.99 0.97
C GLU A 159 -3.04 -12.34 2.39
N GLY A 160 -3.23 -11.42 3.33
CA GLY A 160 -2.91 -11.64 4.73
C GLY A 160 -3.67 -12.82 5.33
N ARG A 161 -4.95 -12.96 5.00
CA ARG A 161 -5.78 -14.08 5.44
C ARG A 161 -5.42 -15.37 4.71
N ARG A 162 -5.15 -15.31 3.40
CA ARG A 162 -4.72 -16.47 2.60
C ARG A 162 -3.49 -17.13 3.20
N ARG A 163 -2.48 -16.32 3.49
CA ARG A 163 -1.17 -16.76 3.98
C ARG A 163 -1.12 -16.91 5.50
N LYS A 164 -2.23 -16.63 6.19
CA LYS A 164 -2.31 -16.56 7.67
C LYS A 164 -1.19 -15.70 8.27
N ILE A 165 -0.90 -14.57 7.63
CA ILE A 165 0.10 -13.61 8.13
C ILE A 165 -0.44 -13.00 9.42
N PRO A 166 0.30 -13.11 10.54
CA PRO A 166 -0.18 -12.59 11.81
C PRO A 166 -0.07 -11.05 11.86
N PHE A 167 -0.85 -10.44 12.74
CA PHE A 167 -0.82 -9.00 13.03
C PHE A 167 -1.06 -8.08 11.80
N LEU A 168 -1.98 -8.44 10.90
CA LEU A 168 -2.33 -7.59 9.73
C LEU A 168 -2.69 -6.15 10.11
N TRP A 169 -3.37 -5.97 11.23
CA TRP A 169 -3.72 -4.66 11.78
C TRP A 169 -2.48 -3.80 12.07
N ALA A 170 -1.34 -4.38 12.43
CA ALA A 170 -0.11 -3.64 12.69
C ALA A 170 0.47 -3.02 11.40
N TYR A 171 0.47 -3.76 10.29
CA TYR A 171 0.86 -3.20 8.98
C TYR A 171 -0.05 -2.04 8.59
N ALA A 172 -1.37 -2.22 8.74
CA ALA A 172 -2.34 -1.20 8.40
C ALA A 172 -2.16 0.08 9.23
N LEU A 173 -1.99 -0.04 10.55
CA LEU A 173 -1.72 1.10 11.41
C LEU A 173 -0.37 1.76 11.11
N LEU A 174 0.67 1.01 10.79
CA LEU A 174 1.97 1.57 10.38
C LEU A 174 1.85 2.45 9.13
N SER A 175 0.98 2.09 8.18
CA SER A 175 0.73 2.92 6.99
C SER A 175 0.13 4.29 7.33
N GLN A 176 -0.67 4.36 8.40
CA GLN A 176 -1.31 5.60 8.86
C GLN A 176 -0.41 6.41 9.81
N LEU A 177 0.43 5.73 10.60
CA LEU A 177 1.26 6.35 11.63
C LEU A 177 2.60 6.87 11.10
N ILE A 178 3.21 6.14 10.17
CA ILE A 178 4.50 6.49 9.54
C ILE A 178 4.25 6.95 8.11
N ASN A 179 4.14 6.02 7.17
CA ASN A 179 3.86 6.25 5.76
C ASN A 179 3.50 4.94 5.04
N LEU A 180 2.95 5.02 3.84
CA LEU A 180 2.46 3.86 3.11
C LEU A 180 3.60 2.99 2.61
N SER A 181 4.69 3.59 2.09
CA SER A 181 5.81 2.83 1.51
C SER A 181 6.50 1.93 2.54
N PHE A 182 6.68 2.38 3.79
CA PHE A 182 7.24 1.55 4.85
C PHE A 182 6.38 0.30 5.09
N ALA A 183 5.08 0.50 5.28
CA ALA A 183 4.15 -0.59 5.57
C ALA A 183 3.99 -1.54 4.37
N GLN A 184 3.91 -0.99 3.15
CA GLN A 184 3.81 -1.75 1.91
C GLN A 184 5.02 -2.66 1.70
N ASN A 185 6.23 -2.12 1.83
CA ASN A 185 7.46 -2.91 1.66
C ASN A 185 7.64 -3.97 2.75
N LEU A 186 7.29 -3.67 4.01
CA LEU A 186 7.28 -4.69 5.07
C LEU A 186 6.27 -5.80 4.78
N PHE A 187 5.11 -5.47 4.19
CA PHE A 187 4.14 -6.48 3.80
C PHE A 187 4.62 -7.32 2.60
N TYR A 188 5.34 -6.74 1.64
CA TYR A 188 6.01 -7.51 0.59
C TYR A 188 7.02 -8.50 1.15
N VAL A 189 7.82 -8.07 2.14
CA VAL A 189 8.69 -9.00 2.88
C VAL A 189 7.88 -10.09 3.58
N ALA A 190 6.74 -9.76 4.19
CA ALA A 190 5.85 -10.74 4.80
C ALA A 190 5.38 -11.80 3.79
N MET A 191 4.94 -11.37 2.60
CA MET A 191 4.50 -12.29 1.54
C MET A 191 5.64 -13.20 1.07
N LEU A 192 6.86 -12.68 0.90
CA LEU A 192 8.03 -13.47 0.51
C LEU A 192 8.46 -14.50 1.57
N LEU A 193 8.22 -14.20 2.86
CA LEU A 193 8.57 -15.07 3.98
C LEU A 193 7.43 -16.03 4.38
N THR A 194 6.25 -15.92 3.76
CA THR A 194 5.09 -16.78 4.04
C THR A 194 4.50 -17.41 2.78
N PRO A 195 5.27 -18.26 2.07
CA PRO A 195 4.78 -18.97 0.89
C PRO A 195 3.73 -20.04 1.23
N SER A 196 3.74 -20.53 2.47
CA SER A 196 2.74 -21.45 3.01
C SER A 196 2.08 -20.87 4.26
N PRO A 197 0.79 -21.22 4.52
CA PRO A 197 0.10 -20.74 5.70
C PRO A 197 0.82 -21.20 6.97
N LEU A 198 1.19 -20.24 7.82
CA LEU A 198 1.81 -20.56 9.11
C LEU A 198 0.78 -21.25 10.02
N SER A 199 1.25 -22.20 10.82
CA SER A 199 0.43 -22.76 11.91
C SER A 199 0.16 -21.64 12.92
N ALA A 200 -1.11 -21.29 13.07
CA ALA A 200 -1.52 -20.16 13.90
C ALA A 200 -1.16 -20.44 15.36
N LYS A 201 -0.38 -19.54 15.97
CA LYS A 201 -0.11 -19.58 17.40
C LYS A 201 -0.91 -18.47 18.05
N GLU A 202 -1.94 -18.85 18.80
CA GLU A 202 -2.90 -17.93 19.40
C GLU A 202 -2.23 -16.85 20.27
N SER A 203 -2.38 -15.61 19.85
CA SER A 203 -2.05 -14.45 20.68
C SER A 203 -3.13 -14.21 21.75
N ARG A 204 -2.80 -13.50 22.83
CA ARG A 204 -3.79 -13.12 23.86
C ARG A 204 -4.93 -12.28 23.29
N VAL A 205 -4.64 -11.48 22.25
CA VAL A 205 -5.63 -10.63 21.56
C VAL A 205 -6.56 -11.48 20.71
N GLU A 206 -6.04 -12.48 19.98
CA GLU A 206 -6.87 -13.41 19.21
C GLU A 206 -7.83 -14.19 20.12
N ARG A 207 -7.36 -14.71 21.26
CA ARG A 207 -8.25 -15.35 22.24
C ARG A 207 -9.35 -14.43 22.76
N PHE A 208 -9.04 -13.16 22.98
CA PHE A 208 -10.06 -12.17 23.36
C PHE A 208 -11.04 -11.89 22.22
N LEU A 209 -10.54 -11.75 20.99
CA LEU A 209 -11.38 -11.53 19.81
C LEU A 209 -12.25 -12.73 19.48
N GLU A 210 -11.76 -13.95 19.61
CA GLU A 210 -12.52 -15.19 19.42
C GLU A 210 -13.66 -15.32 20.44
N LYS A 211 -13.45 -14.82 21.66
CA LYS A 211 -14.51 -14.76 22.68
C LYS A 211 -15.61 -13.76 22.30
N MET A 212 -15.27 -12.67 21.63
CA MET A 212 -16.22 -11.63 21.20
C MET A 212 -16.87 -11.93 19.84
N PHE A 213 -16.13 -12.57 18.95
CA PHE A 213 -16.52 -12.90 17.58
C PHE A 213 -16.10 -14.35 17.30
N PRO A 214 -17.06 -15.29 17.18
CA PRO A 214 -16.74 -16.71 17.01
C PRO A 214 -15.89 -16.93 15.75
N SER A 215 -15.01 -17.93 15.82
CA SER A 215 -14.16 -18.31 14.71
C SER A 215 -15.02 -18.74 13.51
N LYS A 216 -14.65 -18.23 12.34
CA LYS A 216 -15.39 -18.47 11.10
C LYS A 216 -14.89 -19.75 10.44
N PRO A 217 -15.73 -20.46 9.67
CA PRO A 217 -15.29 -21.65 8.98
C PRO A 217 -14.12 -21.37 8.04
N ALA A 218 -13.28 -22.39 7.81
CA ALA A 218 -12.19 -22.30 6.86
C ALA A 218 -12.71 -21.86 5.48
N ASN A 219 -11.94 -21.01 4.79
CA ASN A 219 -12.28 -20.47 3.46
C ASN A 219 -13.56 -19.62 3.40
N TRP A 220 -14.06 -19.14 4.54
CA TRP A 220 -15.17 -18.17 4.58
C TRP A 220 -14.70 -16.76 4.21
N TRP A 221 -15.45 -16.11 3.32
CA TRP A 221 -15.24 -14.72 2.91
C TRP A 221 -16.53 -13.90 2.97
N PRO A 222 -16.48 -12.62 3.40
CA PRO A 222 -17.63 -11.74 3.31
C PRO A 222 -18.04 -11.53 1.85
N LYS A 223 -19.35 -11.34 1.61
CA LYS A 223 -19.83 -11.00 0.26
C LYS A 223 -19.13 -9.74 -0.26
N PRO A 224 -18.73 -9.69 -1.54
CA PRO A 224 -18.04 -8.52 -2.12
C PRO A 224 -18.83 -7.21 -2.00
N SER A 225 -20.16 -7.29 -1.93
CA SER A 225 -21.04 -6.15 -1.69
C SER A 225 -20.67 -5.36 -0.44
N LEU A 226 -20.16 -6.04 0.59
CA LEU A 226 -19.75 -5.43 1.85
C LEU A 226 -18.46 -4.63 1.73
N PHE A 227 -17.67 -4.82 0.67
CA PHE A 227 -16.47 -4.03 0.41
C PHE A 227 -16.81 -2.77 -0.40
N TYR A 228 -17.76 -2.83 -1.35
CA TYR A 228 -18.12 -1.66 -2.15
C TYR A 228 -18.63 -0.49 -1.31
N VAL A 229 -19.50 -0.74 -0.33
CA VAL A 229 -20.11 0.33 0.48
C VAL A 229 -19.07 1.15 1.26
N PRO A 230 -18.22 0.57 2.12
CA PRO A 230 -17.20 1.33 2.83
C PRO A 230 -16.13 1.91 1.91
N SER A 231 -15.77 1.23 0.81
CA SER A 231 -14.85 1.80 -0.18
C SER A 231 -15.46 3.03 -0.88
N ALA A 232 -16.72 2.96 -1.32
CA ALA A 232 -17.42 4.09 -1.94
C ALA A 232 -17.56 5.27 -0.96
N LEU A 233 -17.89 4.99 0.30
CA LEU A 233 -17.93 6.01 1.35
C LEU A 233 -16.54 6.61 1.61
N ASN A 234 -15.48 5.80 1.55
CA ASN A 234 -14.11 6.29 1.70
C ASN A 234 -13.72 7.21 0.53
N TYR A 235 -13.95 6.79 -0.71
CA TYR A 235 -13.71 7.62 -1.89
C TYR A 235 -14.51 8.93 -1.87
N THR A 236 -15.75 8.88 -1.36
CA THR A 236 -16.58 10.08 -1.16
C THR A 236 -15.97 11.01 -0.10
N THR A 237 -15.50 10.46 1.01
CA THR A 237 -14.81 11.24 2.05
C THR A 237 -13.50 11.86 1.52
N ILE A 238 -12.71 11.11 0.74
CA ILE A 238 -11.48 11.61 0.09
C ILE A 238 -11.81 12.72 -0.91
N TYR A 239 -12.92 12.60 -1.66
CA TYR A 239 -13.40 13.66 -2.54
C TYR A 239 -13.80 14.93 -1.78
N TRP A 240 -14.41 14.76 -0.60
CA TRP A 240 -14.87 15.85 0.26
C TRP A 240 -13.71 16.56 1.00
N LEU A 241 -12.65 15.83 1.35
CA LEU A 241 -11.52 16.30 2.16
C LEU A 241 -10.98 17.70 1.82
N PRO A 242 -10.67 18.06 0.55
CA PRO A 242 -10.15 19.39 0.25
C PRO A 242 -11.17 20.53 0.46
N TYR A 243 -12.47 20.23 0.41
CA TYR A 243 -13.52 21.21 0.71
C TYR A 243 -13.74 21.39 2.21
N ALA A 244 -13.29 20.42 3.02
CA ALA A 244 -13.32 20.50 4.47
C ALA A 244 -12.11 21.26 5.03
N ALA A 245 -11.02 21.41 4.28
CA ALA A 245 -9.82 22.14 4.71
C ALA A 245 -10.17 23.60 5.08
N GLY A 246 -9.63 24.08 6.21
CA GLY A 246 -9.94 25.39 6.79
C GLY A 246 -11.25 25.45 7.58
N THR A 247 -11.96 24.33 7.74
CA THR A 247 -13.25 24.28 8.46
C THR A 247 -13.20 23.35 9.67
N THR A 248 -14.14 23.52 10.60
CA THR A 248 -14.29 22.64 11.78
C THR A 248 -14.60 21.18 11.43
N SER A 249 -14.99 20.91 10.18
CA SER A 249 -15.27 19.54 9.70
C SER A 249 -14.01 18.76 9.29
N PHE A 250 -12.87 19.45 9.10
CA PHE A 250 -11.63 18.82 8.62
C PHE A 250 -11.16 17.63 9.46
N PRO A 251 -11.08 17.71 10.81
CA PRO A 251 -10.64 16.58 11.62
C PRO A 251 -11.56 15.37 11.49
N THR A 252 -12.87 15.61 11.30
CA THR A 252 -13.86 14.55 11.10
C THR A 252 -13.66 13.86 9.75
N ALA A 253 -13.44 14.63 8.67
CA ALA A 253 -13.15 14.08 7.34
C ALA A 253 -11.87 13.22 7.34
N VAL A 254 -10.81 13.68 8.02
CA VAL A 254 -9.57 12.92 8.20
C VAL A 254 -9.84 11.62 8.96
N ALA A 255 -10.50 11.69 10.11
CA ALA A 255 -10.80 10.52 10.93
C ALA A 255 -11.61 9.48 10.17
N LEU A 256 -12.66 9.92 9.45
CA LEU A 256 -13.47 9.05 8.61
C LEU A 256 -12.63 8.36 7.52
N THR A 257 -11.78 9.11 6.81
CA THR A 257 -10.91 8.54 5.76
C THR A 257 -9.99 7.46 6.34
N LYS A 258 -9.36 7.72 7.49
CA LYS A 258 -8.45 6.73 8.13
C LYS A 258 -9.21 5.51 8.66
N ILE A 259 -10.37 5.69 9.29
CA ILE A 259 -11.18 4.57 9.81
C ILE A 259 -11.72 3.72 8.65
N LEU A 260 -12.28 4.34 7.62
CA LEU A 260 -12.83 3.64 6.45
C LEU A 260 -11.75 2.90 5.66
N SER A 261 -10.51 3.39 5.65
CA SER A 261 -9.38 2.66 5.04
C SER A 261 -9.05 1.35 5.75
N LEU A 262 -9.43 1.18 7.03
CA LEU A 262 -9.26 -0.08 7.77
C LEU A 262 -10.43 -1.05 7.57
N ALA A 263 -11.53 -0.62 6.93
CA ALA A 263 -12.72 -1.43 6.76
C ALA A 263 -12.45 -2.80 6.11
N PRO A 264 -11.61 -2.94 5.05
CA PRO A 264 -11.32 -4.25 4.46
C PRO A 264 -10.75 -5.28 5.46
N LEU A 265 -10.04 -4.82 6.50
CA LEU A 265 -9.46 -5.67 7.54
C LEU A 265 -10.45 -5.97 8.67
N ILE A 266 -11.33 -5.02 8.99
CA ILE A 266 -12.29 -5.13 10.09
C ILE A 266 -13.51 -5.95 9.68
N LEU A 267 -14.03 -5.76 8.46
CA LEU A 267 -15.22 -6.44 7.96
C LEU A 267 -15.14 -7.97 8.15
N PRO A 268 -14.04 -8.65 7.76
CA PRO A 268 -13.99 -10.09 7.86
C PRO A 268 -13.89 -10.59 9.31
N ALA A 269 -13.59 -9.74 10.28
CA ALA A 269 -13.66 -10.07 11.71
C ALA A 269 -15.07 -9.86 12.28
N VAL A 270 -15.73 -8.76 11.95
CA VAL A 270 -16.98 -8.32 12.60
C VAL A 270 -18.25 -8.86 11.93
N VAL A 271 -18.24 -9.07 10.61
CA VAL A 271 -19.44 -9.44 9.84
C VAL A 271 -19.98 -10.82 10.24
N PRO A 272 -21.30 -11.01 10.41
CA PRO A 272 -21.89 -12.32 10.72
C PRO A 272 -21.58 -13.38 9.65
N GLU A 273 -21.55 -14.66 10.04
CA GLU A 273 -21.27 -15.77 9.12
C GLU A 273 -22.26 -15.84 7.95
N SER A 274 -23.53 -15.52 8.19
CA SER A 274 -24.61 -15.53 7.18
C SER A 274 -24.40 -14.52 6.04
N TRP A 275 -23.53 -13.53 6.24
CA TRP A 275 -23.23 -12.48 5.28
C TRP A 275 -22.02 -12.79 4.40
N GLY A 276 -21.44 -13.99 4.54
CA GLY A 276 -20.37 -14.47 3.69
C GLY A 276 -20.75 -15.74 2.93
N THR A 277 -19.76 -16.26 2.23
CA THR A 277 -19.84 -17.49 1.46
C THR A 277 -18.59 -18.31 1.75
N VAL A 278 -18.78 -19.61 1.97
CA VAL A 278 -17.68 -20.57 2.10
C VAL A 278 -17.34 -21.07 0.70
N TYR A 279 -16.07 -20.94 0.32
CA TYR A 279 -15.61 -21.41 -0.98
C TYR A 279 -14.90 -22.78 -0.82
N PRO A 280 -15.12 -23.73 -1.75
CA PRO A 280 -14.43 -25.03 -1.72
C PRO A 280 -12.90 -24.87 -1.81
N ASP A 281 -12.46 -23.95 -2.68
CA ASP A 281 -11.08 -23.54 -2.84
C ASP A 281 -10.94 -22.04 -2.49
N SER A 282 -9.83 -21.64 -1.89
CA SER A 282 -9.53 -20.24 -1.60
C SER A 282 -9.46 -19.40 -2.89
N HIS A 283 -9.10 -20.02 -4.03
CA HIS A 283 -8.94 -19.35 -5.31
C HIS A 283 -10.26 -18.88 -5.94
N ASP A 284 -11.37 -19.59 -5.69
CA ASP A 284 -12.68 -19.23 -6.21
C ASP A 284 -13.19 -17.88 -5.64
N ALA A 285 -12.76 -17.54 -4.42
CA ALA A 285 -13.08 -16.25 -3.81
C ALA A 285 -12.44 -15.07 -4.58
N TYR A 286 -11.24 -15.24 -5.15
CA TYR A 286 -10.48 -14.14 -5.76
C TYR A 286 -11.07 -13.63 -7.07
N ARG A 287 -11.64 -14.51 -7.89
CA ARG A 287 -12.41 -14.08 -9.07
C ARG A 287 -13.53 -13.13 -8.68
N THR A 288 -14.09 -13.30 -7.48
CA THR A 288 -15.15 -12.43 -6.98
C THR A 288 -14.61 -11.07 -6.50
N PHE A 289 -13.38 -11.02 -5.97
CA PHE A 289 -12.70 -9.79 -5.56
C PHE A 289 -12.10 -8.98 -6.73
N SER A 290 -11.90 -9.58 -7.89
CA SER A 290 -11.46 -8.87 -9.11
C SER A 290 -12.30 -7.62 -9.40
N ARG A 291 -13.63 -7.73 -9.25
CA ARG A 291 -14.57 -6.63 -9.44
C ARG A 291 -14.42 -5.51 -8.41
N VAL A 292 -13.99 -5.85 -7.18
CA VAL A 292 -13.70 -4.85 -6.13
C VAL A 292 -12.48 -4.03 -6.52
N PHE A 293 -11.42 -4.68 -7.01
CA PHE A 293 -10.24 -3.98 -7.53
C PHE A 293 -10.53 -3.18 -8.81
N GLN A 294 -11.39 -3.67 -9.71
CA GLN A 294 -11.85 -2.89 -10.87
C GLN A 294 -12.59 -1.61 -10.45
N PHE A 295 -13.47 -1.71 -9.45
CA PHE A 295 -14.14 -0.54 -8.87
C PHE A 295 -13.15 0.44 -8.26
N MET A 296 -12.21 -0.05 -7.42
CA MET A 296 -11.17 0.79 -6.79
C MET A 296 -10.28 1.46 -7.83
N SER A 297 -9.88 0.73 -8.86
CA SER A 297 -9.09 1.21 -9.99
C SER A 297 -9.80 2.35 -10.71
N THR A 298 -11.07 2.14 -11.08
CA THR A 298 -11.90 3.13 -11.78
C THR A 298 -12.14 4.37 -10.93
N ALA A 299 -12.55 4.20 -9.67
CA ALA A 299 -12.79 5.32 -8.75
C ALA A 299 -11.51 6.13 -8.50
N SER A 300 -10.38 5.43 -8.31
CA SER A 300 -9.08 6.06 -8.10
C SER A 300 -8.61 6.82 -9.34
N PHE A 301 -8.78 6.25 -10.54
CA PHE A 301 -8.45 6.90 -11.80
C PHE A 301 -9.26 8.19 -11.98
N LEU A 302 -10.58 8.15 -11.76
CA LEU A 302 -11.44 9.33 -11.90
C LEU A 302 -11.05 10.45 -10.92
N LEU A 303 -10.77 10.09 -9.66
CA LEU A 303 -10.35 11.06 -8.64
C LEU A 303 -8.96 11.60 -8.92
N HIS A 304 -8.04 10.78 -9.40
CA HIS A 304 -6.71 11.21 -9.83
C HIS A 304 -6.80 12.15 -11.03
N ALA A 305 -7.56 11.80 -12.07
CA ALA A 305 -7.79 12.63 -13.23
C ALA A 305 -8.38 14.00 -12.85
N LYS A 306 -9.36 14.02 -11.93
CA LYS A 306 -9.89 15.26 -11.34
C LYS A 306 -8.77 16.06 -10.65
N SER A 307 -8.00 15.43 -9.77
CA SER A 307 -6.91 16.06 -9.02
C SER A 307 -5.87 16.68 -9.95
N THR A 308 -5.47 15.94 -10.98
CA THR A 308 -4.54 16.39 -12.02
C THR A 308 -5.10 17.58 -12.78
N ALA A 309 -6.36 17.51 -13.24
CA ALA A 309 -7.00 18.63 -13.94
C ALA A 309 -7.08 19.89 -13.08
N VAL A 310 -7.51 19.77 -11.81
CA VAL A 310 -7.61 20.90 -10.88
C VAL A 310 -6.23 21.45 -10.50
N GLY A 311 -5.26 20.57 -10.25
CA GLY A 311 -3.88 20.93 -9.92
C GLY A 311 -3.19 21.67 -11.07
N LEU A 312 -3.36 21.20 -12.30
CA LEU A 312 -2.86 21.87 -13.49
C LEU A 312 -3.56 23.21 -13.71
N TRP A 313 -4.90 23.23 -13.68
CA TRP A 313 -5.68 24.45 -13.89
C TRP A 313 -5.29 25.56 -12.92
N SER A 314 -5.26 25.25 -11.62
CA SER A 314 -4.89 26.20 -10.56
C SER A 314 -3.41 26.63 -10.61
N SER A 315 -2.55 25.87 -11.30
CA SER A 315 -1.12 26.18 -11.43
C SER A 315 -0.76 26.90 -12.73
N THR A 316 -1.68 26.96 -13.70
CA THR A 316 -1.44 27.64 -14.98
C THR A 316 -1.20 29.14 -14.76
N PRO A 317 -0.06 29.69 -15.24
CA PRO A 317 0.17 31.12 -15.15
C PRO A 317 -0.85 31.89 -15.99
N GLU A 318 -1.36 32.99 -15.43
CA GLU A 318 -2.23 33.92 -16.16
C GLU A 318 -1.47 34.58 -17.30
N GLN A 319 -2.21 34.99 -18.33
CA GLN A 319 -1.66 35.86 -19.35
C GLN A 319 -1.52 37.25 -18.75
N TYR A 320 -0.29 37.64 -18.46
CA TYR A 320 -0.01 38.96 -17.94
C TYR A 320 -0.31 40.00 -19.01
N LYS A 321 -1.32 40.85 -18.76
CA LYS A 321 -1.60 42.03 -19.56
C LYS A 321 -1.19 43.25 -18.73
N HIS A 322 -0.16 43.96 -19.16
CA HIS A 322 0.13 45.27 -18.55
C HIS A 322 -1.10 46.17 -18.65
N ARG A 323 -1.36 46.97 -17.62
CA ARG A 323 -2.55 47.85 -17.53
C ARG A 323 -2.66 48.83 -18.71
N HIS A 324 -1.55 49.09 -19.41
CA HIS A 324 -1.44 49.95 -20.59
C HIS A 324 -1.34 49.18 -21.93
N SER A 325 -1.29 47.85 -21.91
CA SER A 325 -1.21 46.98 -23.10
C SER A 325 -2.43 47.08 -24.03
N ILE A 326 -3.54 47.67 -23.56
CA ILE A 326 -4.70 48.02 -24.41
C ILE A 326 -4.30 48.97 -25.56
N ARG A 327 -3.29 49.82 -25.37
CA ARG A 327 -2.85 50.81 -26.38
C ARG A 327 -1.50 50.46 -27.03
N ILE A 328 -0.81 49.42 -26.56
CA ILE A 328 0.50 49.00 -27.09
C ILE A 328 0.35 47.56 -27.60
N PRO A 329 0.11 47.34 -28.90
CA PRO A 329 -0.14 46.00 -29.46
C PRO A 329 1.08 45.06 -29.38
N PHE A 330 2.26 45.59 -29.05
CA PHE A 330 3.51 44.82 -28.90
C PHE A 330 3.78 44.34 -27.47
N ASP A 331 2.99 44.75 -26.48
CA ASP A 331 3.23 44.48 -25.04
C ASP A 331 2.37 43.33 -24.48
N THR A 332 1.70 42.56 -25.35
CA THR A 332 1.08 41.29 -24.96
C THR A 332 2.09 40.17 -25.12
N GLU A 333 2.86 39.89 -24.07
CA GLU A 333 3.70 38.69 -24.00
C GLU A 333 2.80 37.45 -23.87
N LYS A 334 2.32 36.96 -25.01
CA LYS A 334 1.53 35.73 -25.08
C LYS A 334 2.47 34.54 -24.86
N ARG A 335 2.63 34.13 -23.60
CA ARG A 335 3.28 32.85 -23.29
C ARG A 335 2.64 31.74 -24.11
N SER A 336 3.48 30.90 -24.73
CA SER A 336 2.98 29.82 -25.58
C SER A 336 2.14 28.85 -24.75
N LYS A 337 1.16 28.17 -25.38
CA LYS A 337 0.36 27.15 -24.68
C LYS A 337 1.26 26.08 -24.05
N TRP A 338 2.34 25.71 -24.74
CA TRP A 338 3.34 24.76 -24.27
C TRP A 338 4.04 25.22 -22.98
N GLU A 339 4.52 26.46 -22.96
CA GLU A 339 5.19 27.06 -21.80
C GLU A 339 4.26 27.12 -20.58
N ARG A 340 2.99 27.48 -20.81
CA ARG A 340 1.98 27.52 -19.74
C ARG A 340 1.71 26.13 -19.17
N SER A 341 1.61 25.11 -20.03
CA SER A 341 1.42 23.72 -19.58
C SER A 341 2.65 23.15 -18.89
N SER A 342 3.85 23.41 -19.40
CA SER A 342 5.09 22.91 -18.78
C SER A 342 5.32 23.55 -17.42
N THR A 343 5.09 24.87 -17.29
CA THR A 343 5.15 25.58 -16.00
C THR A 343 4.10 25.04 -15.01
N ALA A 344 2.89 24.70 -15.47
CA ALA A 344 1.86 24.13 -14.61
C ALA A 344 2.28 22.75 -14.08
N ILE A 345 2.80 21.88 -14.96
CA ILE A 345 3.33 20.56 -14.57
C ILE A 345 4.51 20.72 -13.61
N GLU A 346 5.44 21.63 -13.91
CA GLU A 346 6.59 21.92 -13.06
C GLU A 346 6.15 22.39 -11.66
N LYS A 347 5.13 23.24 -11.56
CA LYS A 347 4.59 23.68 -10.27
C LYS A 347 3.91 22.56 -9.48
N VAL A 348 3.19 21.66 -10.15
CA VAL A 348 2.54 20.51 -9.49
C VAL A 348 3.58 19.50 -9.01
N LEU A 349 4.55 19.14 -9.86
CA LEU A 349 5.61 18.21 -9.47
C LEU A 349 6.59 18.85 -8.47
N GLY A 350 6.87 20.13 -8.65
CA GLY A 350 7.75 20.94 -7.80
C GLY A 350 7.15 21.26 -6.43
N SER A 351 5.85 21.07 -6.22
CA SER A 351 5.20 21.35 -4.92
C SER A 351 5.74 20.49 -3.77
N VAL A 352 6.40 19.36 -4.08
CA VAL A 352 7.17 18.56 -3.11
C VAL A 352 8.21 19.41 -2.37
N ARG A 353 8.66 20.53 -2.95
CA ARG A 353 9.61 21.47 -2.35
C ARG A 353 8.95 22.60 -1.55
N ASP A 354 7.62 22.76 -1.64
CA ASP A 354 6.90 23.88 -0.99
C ASP A 354 6.91 23.77 0.54
N HIS A 355 6.79 22.54 1.07
CA HIS A 355 6.62 22.31 2.50
C HIS A 355 7.06 20.88 2.89
N PRO A 356 7.70 20.66 4.07
CA PRO A 356 8.19 19.34 4.47
C PRO A 356 7.12 18.24 4.51
N THR A 357 5.87 18.56 4.84
CA THR A 357 4.77 17.56 4.85
C THR A 357 4.37 17.13 3.43
N VAL A 358 4.41 18.05 2.46
CA VAL A 358 4.18 17.74 1.05
C VAL A 358 5.37 16.97 0.48
N ALA A 359 6.59 17.31 0.93
CA ALA A 359 7.80 16.55 0.62
C ALA A 359 7.69 15.10 1.09
N ALA A 360 7.16 14.89 2.30
CA ALA A 360 6.91 13.56 2.86
C ALA A 360 5.95 12.77 1.96
N ALA A 361 4.81 13.37 1.61
CA ALA A 361 3.82 12.73 0.75
C ALA A 361 4.37 12.38 -0.64
N GLY A 362 5.07 13.32 -1.28
CA GLY A 362 5.65 13.11 -2.61
C GLY A 362 6.72 12.02 -2.63
N LYS A 363 7.65 12.02 -1.65
CA LYS A 363 8.67 10.96 -1.53
C LYS A 363 8.02 9.60 -1.27
N ASP A 364 6.98 9.55 -0.45
CA ASP A 364 6.25 8.32 -0.15
C ASP A 364 5.53 7.77 -1.39
N VAL A 365 4.86 8.62 -2.19
CA VAL A 365 4.23 8.22 -3.46
C VAL A 365 5.25 7.63 -4.42
N LEU A 366 6.38 8.31 -4.62
CA LEU A 366 7.44 7.86 -5.52
C LEU A 366 8.03 6.52 -5.07
N LEU A 367 8.26 6.35 -3.77
CA LEU A 367 8.78 5.11 -3.22
C LEU A 367 7.76 3.97 -3.30
N CYS A 368 6.48 4.23 -3.05
CA CYS A 368 5.40 3.25 -3.27
C CYS A 368 5.32 2.81 -4.74
N ALA A 369 5.40 3.76 -5.68
CA ALA A 369 5.36 3.49 -7.11
C ALA A 369 6.56 2.64 -7.57
N LEU A 370 7.76 2.96 -7.09
CA LEU A 370 8.97 2.18 -7.34
C LEU A 370 8.81 0.75 -6.81
N SER A 371 8.43 0.61 -5.54
CA SER A 371 8.19 -0.68 -4.89
C SER A 371 7.12 -1.50 -5.59
N LEU A 372 6.05 -0.87 -6.08
CA LEU A 372 4.96 -1.52 -6.79
C LEU A 372 5.41 -2.11 -8.13
N GLY A 373 6.16 -1.35 -8.94
CA GLY A 373 6.67 -1.86 -10.21
C GLY A 373 7.74 -2.94 -10.01
N LEU A 374 8.59 -2.81 -9.00
CA LEU A 374 9.50 -3.89 -8.61
C LEU A 374 8.73 -5.14 -8.19
N TRP A 375 7.67 -5.00 -7.38
CA TRP A 375 6.83 -6.12 -6.98
C TRP A 375 6.18 -6.80 -8.19
N ALA A 376 5.64 -6.04 -9.13
CA ALA A 376 5.05 -6.58 -10.34
C ALA A 376 6.06 -7.40 -11.16
N ALA A 377 7.27 -6.86 -11.39
CA ALA A 377 8.33 -7.54 -12.11
C ALA A 377 8.84 -8.80 -11.38
N VAL A 378 9.01 -8.72 -10.05
CA VAL A 378 9.47 -9.84 -9.21
C VAL A 378 8.46 -10.98 -9.19
N ARG A 379 7.16 -10.67 -9.24
CA ARG A 379 6.11 -11.67 -9.16
C ARG A 379 5.64 -12.16 -10.52
N ALA A 380 6.21 -11.64 -11.61
CA ALA A 380 5.81 -11.93 -12.99
C ALA A 380 4.29 -11.80 -13.17
N MET A 381 3.78 -10.60 -12.86
CA MET A 381 2.34 -10.34 -12.92
C MET A 381 1.85 -10.39 -14.36
N ASP A 382 0.81 -11.19 -14.62
CA ASP A 382 0.18 -11.25 -15.93
C ASP A 382 -0.33 -9.86 -16.35
N VAL A 383 0.30 -9.32 -17.40
CA VAL A 383 -0.01 -8.05 -18.05
C VAL A 383 -1.49 -7.98 -18.44
N GLN A 384 -2.07 -9.09 -18.93
CA GLN A 384 -3.49 -9.15 -19.29
C GLN A 384 -4.38 -9.03 -18.05
N ALA A 385 -4.03 -9.70 -16.95
CA ALA A 385 -4.76 -9.59 -15.69
C ALA A 385 -4.70 -8.15 -15.14
N MET A 386 -3.53 -7.49 -15.20
CA MET A 386 -3.39 -6.08 -14.80
C MET A 386 -4.27 -5.15 -15.63
N LEU A 387 -4.31 -5.33 -16.95
CA LEU A 387 -5.16 -4.54 -17.85
C LEU A 387 -6.65 -4.81 -17.64
N GLN A 388 -7.04 -6.06 -17.32
CA GLN A 388 -8.43 -6.39 -16.98
C GLN A 388 -8.91 -5.68 -15.71
N MET A 389 -8.01 -5.39 -14.76
CA MET A 389 -8.35 -4.61 -13.56
C MET A 389 -8.57 -3.12 -13.84
N LEU A 390 -8.18 -2.63 -15.04
CA LEU A 390 -8.36 -1.25 -15.48
C LEU A 390 -9.53 -1.05 -16.44
N GLN A 391 -10.22 -2.12 -16.83
CA GLN A 391 -11.35 -2.00 -17.75
C GLN A 391 -12.50 -1.24 -17.05
N ILE A 392 -12.50 0.08 -17.26
CA ILE A 392 -13.41 1.05 -16.63
C ILE A 392 -14.87 0.73 -16.96
N LEU A 393 -15.16 0.14 -18.12
CA LEU A 393 -16.47 -0.29 -18.56
C LEU A 393 -16.28 -0.87 -19.97
N SER A 394 -15.88 -2.14 -20.09
CA SER A 394 -15.98 -2.83 -21.39
C SER A 394 -16.86 -4.07 -21.26
N VAL A 395 -18.05 -3.89 -21.83
CA VAL A 395 -18.98 -4.90 -22.36
C VAL A 395 -18.30 -6.25 -22.55
N THR A 396 -18.92 -7.27 -21.98
CA THR A 396 -18.63 -8.69 -22.18
C THR A 396 -18.45 -9.02 -23.66
N SER A 397 -17.23 -8.90 -24.18
CA SER A 397 -16.80 -9.68 -25.34
C SER A 397 -16.60 -11.10 -24.82
N ARG A 398 -17.71 -11.85 -24.80
CA ARG A 398 -17.76 -13.29 -24.57
C ARG A 398 -17.02 -13.96 -25.72
N ARG A 399 -15.68 -13.99 -25.66
CA ARG A 399 -14.86 -14.70 -26.64
C ARG A 399 -15.00 -16.20 -26.35
N ARG A 400 -15.94 -16.81 -27.06
CA ARG A 400 -16.23 -18.25 -27.09
C ARG A 400 -14.92 -18.99 -27.36
N SER A 401 -14.39 -19.66 -26.33
CA SER A 401 -13.23 -20.55 -26.44
C SER A 401 -13.54 -21.61 -27.49
N ARG A 402 -12.73 -21.66 -28.54
CA ARG A 402 -12.76 -22.71 -29.56
C ARG A 402 -12.02 -23.92 -28.97
N PRO A 403 -12.61 -25.13 -28.92
CA PRO A 403 -11.91 -26.27 -28.35
C PRO A 403 -10.72 -26.63 -29.26
N ALA A 404 -9.55 -26.75 -28.65
CA ALA A 404 -8.34 -27.22 -29.32
C ALA A 404 -8.57 -28.68 -29.76
N LYS A 405 -8.43 -28.93 -31.06
CA LYS A 405 -8.35 -30.26 -31.64
C LYS A 405 -7.13 -30.98 -31.04
N ALA A 406 -7.37 -32.08 -30.36
CA ALA A 406 -6.36 -33.09 -30.09
C ALA A 406 -5.91 -33.69 -31.43
N ASN A 407 -4.69 -33.40 -31.86
CA ASN A 407 -4.04 -34.15 -32.93
C ASN A 407 -3.46 -35.42 -32.30
N GLY A 408 -4.15 -36.53 -32.51
CA GLY A 408 -3.56 -37.86 -32.38
C GLY A 408 -2.62 -38.09 -33.56
N SER A 409 -1.34 -38.26 -33.27
CA SER A 409 -0.39 -38.86 -34.22
C SER A 409 -0.27 -40.35 -33.90
N SER A 410 -1.05 -41.13 -34.62
CA SER A 410 -0.87 -42.56 -34.85
C SER A 410 0.46 -42.82 -35.56
N ILE A 411 1.30 -43.68 -34.99
CA ILE A 411 2.40 -44.35 -35.69
C ILE A 411 2.21 -45.87 -35.51
N THR A 412 1.71 -46.49 -36.57
CA THR A 412 1.90 -47.88 -37.02
C THR A 412 2.98 -47.80 -38.12
N SER A 413 3.93 -48.71 -38.37
CA SER A 413 4.03 -50.18 -38.20
C SER A 413 5.46 -50.64 -38.63
N PHE A 414 5.66 -51.98 -38.58
CA PHE A 414 6.73 -52.86 -39.10
C PHE A 414 7.76 -53.35 -38.06
N GLU A 415 7.55 -54.54 -37.47
CA GLU A 415 7.83 -55.94 -37.95
C GLU A 415 9.33 -56.27 -37.97
N ASP A 416 9.77 -57.20 -37.11
CA ASP A 416 10.05 -58.62 -37.47
C ASP A 416 10.74 -59.37 -36.30
N GLY A 417 10.58 -60.70 -36.25
CA GLY A 417 11.60 -61.61 -35.72
C GLY A 417 11.45 -62.20 -34.31
N SER A 418 10.82 -63.39 -34.26
CA SER A 418 11.00 -64.52 -33.33
C SER A 418 12.18 -64.51 -32.34
N ASP A 419 11.93 -64.87 -31.06
CA ASP A 419 12.37 -66.17 -30.53
C ASP A 419 11.86 -66.52 -29.12
N LYS A 420 11.91 -67.83 -28.85
CA LYS A 420 11.29 -68.59 -27.77
C LYS A 420 11.99 -68.50 -26.40
N LEU A 421 11.22 -68.88 -25.37
CA LEU A 421 11.63 -69.46 -24.08
C LEU A 421 12.50 -68.59 -23.15
N ASN A 422 11.92 -68.14 -22.03
CA ASN A 422 12.17 -68.80 -20.76
C ASN A 422 11.23 -68.29 -19.67
N GLN A 423 10.79 -69.27 -18.89
CA GLN A 423 9.96 -69.19 -17.71
C GLN A 423 10.91 -69.08 -16.51
N GLU A 424 10.83 -68.01 -15.74
CA GLU A 424 11.34 -67.99 -14.37
C GLU A 424 10.44 -67.07 -13.54
N GLU A 425 9.77 -67.69 -12.57
CA GLU A 425 9.14 -67.04 -11.43
C GLU A 425 10.18 -66.17 -10.71
N ASP A 426 9.82 -64.94 -10.35
CA ASP A 426 10.16 -64.43 -9.02
C ASP A 426 9.47 -63.08 -8.70
N LEU A 427 8.81 -63.09 -7.53
CA LEU A 427 8.52 -61.95 -6.66
C LEU A 427 7.57 -60.86 -7.15
N GLU A 428 6.26 -61.12 -6.93
CA GLU A 428 5.25 -60.07 -6.71
C GLU A 428 5.69 -59.11 -5.59
N THR A 429 6.34 -58.01 -5.97
CA THR A 429 6.40 -56.81 -5.14
C THR A 429 5.16 -56.01 -5.45
N LYS A 430 4.17 -56.09 -4.55
CA LYS A 430 2.99 -55.18 -4.57
C LYS A 430 3.51 -53.75 -4.75
N PRO A 431 3.11 -53.00 -5.79
CA PRO A 431 3.47 -51.60 -5.89
C PRO A 431 2.94 -50.91 -4.63
N GLY A 432 3.86 -50.44 -3.80
CA GLY A 432 3.54 -49.69 -2.60
C GLY A 432 2.56 -48.59 -3.00
N LYS A 433 1.40 -48.56 -2.35
CA LYS A 433 0.34 -47.57 -2.59
C LYS A 433 1.02 -46.21 -2.73
N THR A 434 0.98 -45.65 -3.95
CA THR A 434 1.45 -44.30 -4.21
C THR A 434 0.82 -43.41 -3.15
N TYR A 435 1.64 -42.78 -2.33
CA TYR A 435 1.16 -41.91 -1.27
C TYR A 435 0.26 -40.84 -1.88
N GLU A 436 -1.05 -40.94 -1.64
CA GLU A 436 -1.99 -39.88 -1.95
C GLU A 436 -1.96 -38.91 -0.77
N PRO A 437 -1.41 -37.69 -0.92
CA PRO A 437 -1.42 -36.71 0.14
C PRO A 437 -2.87 -36.40 0.54
N THR A 438 -3.09 -36.23 1.84
CA THR A 438 -4.38 -35.76 2.35
C THR A 438 -4.76 -34.44 1.66
N PRO A 439 -6.05 -34.12 1.49
CA PRO A 439 -6.49 -32.90 0.81
C PRO A 439 -5.85 -31.62 1.39
N GLU A 440 -5.56 -31.59 2.68
CA GLU A 440 -4.83 -30.50 3.35
C GLU A 440 -3.35 -30.40 2.91
N VAL A 441 -2.67 -31.54 2.77
CA VAL A 441 -1.29 -31.62 2.27
C VAL A 441 -1.23 -31.28 0.78
N LYS A 442 -2.23 -31.72 0.00
CA LYS A 442 -2.35 -31.37 -1.43
C LYS A 442 -2.61 -29.88 -1.63
N ALA A 443 -3.46 -29.28 -0.80
CA ALA A 443 -3.71 -27.84 -0.82
C ALA A 443 -2.46 -27.03 -0.45
N THR A 444 -1.68 -27.46 0.54
CA THR A 444 -0.42 -26.80 0.91
C THR A 444 0.69 -26.97 -0.13
N ILE A 445 0.79 -28.14 -0.77
CA ILE A 445 1.74 -28.38 -1.87
C ILE A 445 1.38 -27.50 -3.09
N ASN A 446 0.10 -27.45 -3.48
CA ASN A 446 -0.36 -26.60 -4.59
C ASN A 446 -0.16 -25.12 -4.29
N LEU A 447 -0.42 -24.66 -3.06
CA LEU A 447 -0.11 -23.29 -2.63
C LEU A 447 1.39 -22.99 -2.72
N ALA A 448 2.25 -23.88 -2.20
CA ALA A 448 3.69 -23.72 -2.25
C ALA A 448 4.28 -23.78 -3.67
N GLN A 449 3.61 -24.47 -4.61
CA GLN A 449 3.96 -24.51 -6.03
C GLN A 449 3.44 -23.29 -6.81
N SER A 450 2.25 -22.78 -6.49
CA SER A 450 1.72 -21.53 -7.08
C SER A 450 2.54 -20.29 -6.66
N ASP A 451 3.23 -20.38 -5.51
CA ASP A 451 4.08 -19.32 -4.97
C ASP A 451 5.54 -19.33 -5.45
N VAL A 452 5.83 -20.18 -6.45
CA VAL A 452 7.13 -20.22 -7.13
C VAL A 452 7.34 -18.92 -7.88
N VAL A 453 8.38 -18.18 -7.48
CA VAL A 453 8.92 -17.11 -8.31
C VAL A 453 9.56 -17.80 -9.52
N LEU A 454 9.14 -17.45 -10.74
CA LEU A 454 9.63 -18.10 -11.96
C LEU A 454 11.15 -17.99 -12.04
N ASP A 455 11.78 -19.11 -12.41
CA ASP A 455 13.22 -19.22 -12.59
C ASP A 455 13.61 -18.40 -13.84
N ASP A 456 14.35 -17.31 -13.61
CA ASP A 456 15.34 -16.69 -14.51
C ASP A 456 15.04 -15.50 -15.43
N ASP A 457 13.91 -14.80 -15.34
CA ASP A 457 13.89 -13.39 -15.80
C ASP A 457 12.87 -12.57 -15.01
N PHE A 458 13.32 -11.46 -14.40
CA PHE A 458 12.37 -10.45 -13.93
C PHE A 458 11.53 -10.02 -15.13
N GLU A 459 10.21 -10.13 -15.01
CA GLU A 459 9.31 -9.75 -16.09
C GLU A 459 9.19 -8.21 -16.10
N TRP A 460 10.23 -7.53 -16.59
CA TRP A 460 10.29 -6.07 -16.63
C TRP A 460 9.15 -5.46 -17.43
N GLU A 461 8.49 -6.23 -18.31
CA GLU A 461 7.26 -5.81 -18.98
C GLU A 461 6.15 -5.49 -17.96
N SER A 462 5.87 -6.38 -17.01
CA SER A 462 4.84 -6.15 -15.97
C SER A 462 5.23 -5.01 -15.02
N GLY A 463 6.51 -4.89 -14.67
CA GLY A 463 7.04 -3.76 -13.90
C GLY A 463 6.90 -2.42 -14.63
N SER A 464 7.24 -2.39 -15.92
CA SER A 464 7.12 -1.20 -16.77
C SER A 464 5.66 -0.79 -16.94
N LEU A 465 4.75 -1.76 -17.10
CA LEU A 465 3.32 -1.51 -17.15
C LEU A 465 2.85 -0.92 -15.81
N ALA A 466 3.21 -1.51 -14.67
CA ALA A 466 2.83 -1.00 -13.35
C ALA A 466 3.27 0.46 -13.14
N TRP A 467 4.48 0.82 -13.59
CA TRP A 467 4.94 2.21 -13.56
C TRP A 467 4.18 3.11 -14.53
N GLY A 468 3.91 2.66 -15.76
CA GLY A 468 3.12 3.40 -16.73
C GLY A 468 1.70 3.69 -16.22
N LEU A 469 1.06 2.69 -15.60
CA LEU A 469 -0.25 2.83 -14.96
C LEU A 469 -0.22 3.79 -13.78
N THR A 470 0.84 3.73 -12.97
CA THR A 470 1.03 4.66 -11.84
C THR A 470 1.26 6.09 -12.32
N ALA A 471 2.04 6.28 -13.40
CA ALA A 471 2.35 7.58 -13.96
C ALA A 471 1.14 8.24 -14.65
N LEU A 472 0.31 7.46 -15.36
CA LEU A 472 -0.85 7.96 -16.10
C LEU A 472 -2.14 7.99 -15.27
N GLY A 473 -2.38 6.93 -14.49
CA GLY A 473 -3.61 6.74 -13.73
C GLY A 473 -3.50 7.09 -12.24
N GLY A 474 -2.30 7.42 -11.77
CA GLY A 474 -1.99 7.65 -10.36
C GLY A 474 -1.66 6.36 -9.60
N LEU A 475 -0.96 6.50 -8.48
CA LEU A 475 -0.51 5.37 -7.65
C LEU A 475 -1.61 4.36 -7.33
N ALA A 476 -2.80 4.84 -6.96
CA ALA A 476 -3.89 3.99 -6.52
C ALA A 476 -4.49 3.12 -7.63
N ALA A 477 -4.57 3.62 -8.87
CA ALA A 477 -5.00 2.84 -10.02
C ALA A 477 -3.96 1.76 -10.36
N GLY A 478 -2.68 2.12 -10.34
CA GLY A 478 -1.57 1.16 -10.46
C GLY A 478 -1.62 0.08 -9.38
N CYS A 479 -1.80 0.46 -8.11
CA CYS A 479 -1.96 -0.47 -6.99
C CYS A 479 -3.14 -1.42 -7.20
N SER A 480 -4.32 -0.89 -7.55
CA SER A 480 -5.50 -1.72 -7.81
C SER A 480 -5.26 -2.72 -8.94
N ALA A 481 -4.56 -2.31 -10.00
CA ALA A 481 -4.26 -3.18 -11.13
C ALA A 481 -3.31 -4.32 -10.76
N VAL A 482 -2.17 -4.01 -10.13
CA VAL A 482 -1.17 -4.99 -9.71
C VAL A 482 -1.72 -5.92 -8.62
N PHE A 483 -2.43 -5.38 -7.64
CA PHE A 483 -2.97 -6.16 -6.52
C PHE A 483 -4.14 -7.04 -6.93
N GLY A 484 -5.01 -6.54 -7.83
CA GLY A 484 -6.05 -7.37 -8.41
C GLY A 484 -5.47 -8.50 -9.27
N ALA A 485 -4.41 -8.23 -10.04
CA ALA A 485 -3.70 -9.25 -10.80
C ALA A 485 -3.03 -10.30 -9.90
N GLU A 486 -2.35 -9.88 -8.82
CA GLU A 486 -1.73 -10.79 -7.83
C GLU A 486 -2.74 -11.77 -7.23
N CYS A 487 -3.98 -11.32 -6.99
CA CYS A 487 -5.03 -12.20 -6.47
C CYS A 487 -5.57 -13.19 -7.51
N ILE A 488 -5.41 -12.93 -8.82
CA ILE A 488 -5.97 -13.76 -9.91
C ILE A 488 -4.93 -14.66 -10.57
N SER A 489 -3.67 -14.26 -10.59
CA SER A 489 -2.60 -14.94 -11.34
C SER A 489 -2.12 -16.24 -10.68
N ARG A 490 -2.84 -16.75 -9.68
CA ARG A 490 -2.52 -17.93 -8.86
C ARG A 490 -3.82 -18.69 -8.62
#